data_AF-A0A3S3SGM6-F1
#
_entry.id   AF-A0A3S3SGM6-F1
#
_cell.length_a   1.000
_cell.length_b   1.000
_cell.length_c   1.000
_cell.angle_alpha   90.00
_cell.angle_beta   90.00
_cell.angle_gamma   90.00
#
_symmetry.space_group_name_H-M   'P 1'
#
loop_
_entity.id
_entity.type
_entity.pdbx_description
1 polymer ?
#
loop_
_entity_poly.entity_id
_entity_poly.type
_entity_poly.pdbx_seq_one_letter_code
_entity_poly.pdbx_strand_id
1 'polypeptide(L)'
;MNRRLERNLVIIAGIWQIIDGLLTILVYGTLKKIEGANLIENTSFAYMKAMESVVGSIYIFIGIFGSILIGLGLFNLVCAKKYIKDDQVHVKVAIWLLVCGVMSYFIMDIISVVLYMSAGMIMLAKNKSIKKLVMRGNQQIGGIS
;
A
#
# COMPACT_ATOMS: atom_id res chain seq x y z
N MET A 1 -7.10 13.05 21.14
CA MET A 1 -6.71 11.62 21.20
C MET A 1 -5.55 11.39 20.25
N ASN A 2 -4.42 10.93 20.80
CA ASN A 2 -3.17 10.74 20.08
C ASN A 2 -3.32 9.73 18.93
N ARG A 3 -2.90 10.11 17.72
CA ARG A 3 -2.92 9.29 16.49
C ARG A 3 -1.54 8.82 16.02
N ARG A 4 -0.54 8.87 16.90
CA ARG A 4 0.85 8.48 16.58
C ARG A 4 0.98 7.04 16.10
N LEU A 5 0.20 6.10 16.65
CA LEU A 5 0.24 4.70 16.23
C LEU A 5 -0.25 4.54 14.78
N GLU A 6 -1.39 5.14 14.45
CA GLU A 6 -1.94 5.09 13.08
C GLU A 6 -0.97 5.71 12.08
N ARG A 7 -0.41 6.88 12.42
CA ARG A 7 0.57 7.55 11.56
C ARG A 7 1.82 6.70 11.35
N ASN A 8 2.34 6.08 12.40
CA ASN A 8 3.52 5.23 12.30
C ASN A 8 3.23 3.97 11.46
N LEU A 9 2.07 3.34 11.64
CA LEU A 9 1.69 2.16 10.84
C LEU A 9 1.61 2.49 9.34
N VAL A 10 1.00 3.62 8.98
CA VAL A 10 0.91 4.04 7.57
C VAL A 10 2.28 4.43 7.01
N ILE A 11 3.16 5.03 7.83
CA ILE A 11 4.54 5.32 7.43
C ILE A 11 5.32 4.02 7.16
N ILE A 12 5.23 3.05 8.07
CA ILE A 12 5.90 1.75 7.92
C ILE A 12 5.37 1.02 6.68
N ALA A 13 4.05 1.04 6.45
CA ALA A 13 3.43 0.46 5.26
C ALA A 13 3.93 1.12 3.97
N GLY A 14 4.01 2.45 3.94
CA GLY A 14 4.52 3.19 2.79
C GLY A 14 5.99 2.89 2.50
N ILE A 15 6.83 2.78 3.54
CA ILE A 15 8.24 2.38 3.39
C ILE A 15 8.34 0.95 2.86
N TRP A 16 7.58 0.02 3.45
CA TRP A 16 7.54 -1.37 3.02
C TRP A 16 7.15 -1.48 1.55
N GLN A 17 6.11 -0.78 1.11
CA GLN A 17 5.64 -0.85 -0.26
C GLN A 17 6.63 -0.28 -1.29
N ILE A 18 7.45 0.70 -0.89
CA ILE A 18 8.56 1.17 -1.72
C ILE A 18 9.63 0.08 -1.83
N ILE A 19 9.99 -0.56 -0.72
CA ILE A 19 10.95 -1.68 -0.71
C ILE A 19 10.43 -2.83 -1.56
N ASP A 20 9.17 -3.20 -1.44
CA ASP A 20 8.53 -4.28 -2.20
C ASP A 20 8.49 -3.96 -3.72
N GLY A 21 8.15 -2.73 -4.09
CA GLY A 21 8.22 -2.29 -5.48
C GLY A 21 9.65 -2.32 -6.04
N LEU A 22 10.65 -1.94 -5.24
CA LEU A 22 12.07 -2.04 -5.62
C LEU A 22 12.52 -3.50 -5.77
N LEU A 23 12.16 -4.38 -4.83
CA LEU A 23 12.45 -5.81 -4.91
C LEU A 23 11.78 -6.44 -6.14
N THR A 24 10.56 -6.04 -6.46
CA THR A 24 9.85 -6.47 -7.66
C THR A 24 10.63 -6.13 -8.94
N ILE A 25 11.12 -4.91 -9.06
CA ILE A 25 11.89 -4.48 -10.24
C ILE A 25 13.26 -5.16 -10.28
N LEU A 26 14.01 -5.09 -9.17
CA LEU A 26 15.42 -5.50 -9.13
C LEU A 26 15.60 -7.00 -9.06
N VAL A 27 14.80 -7.69 -8.26
CA VAL A 27 14.93 -9.15 -8.07
C VAL A 27 14.14 -9.86 -9.15
N TYR A 28 12.83 -9.66 -9.22
CA TYR A 28 12.01 -10.41 -10.19
C TYR A 28 12.28 -10.00 -11.63
N GLY A 29 12.43 -8.70 -11.91
CA GLY A 29 12.75 -8.23 -13.25
C GLY A 29 14.10 -8.77 -13.75
N THR A 30 15.15 -8.68 -12.93
CA THR A 30 16.49 -9.14 -13.34
C THR A 30 16.60 -10.66 -13.41
N LEU A 31 16.04 -11.39 -12.44
CA LEU A 31 16.05 -12.87 -12.46
C LEU A 31 15.34 -13.42 -13.70
N LYS A 32 14.19 -12.86 -14.09
CA LYS A 32 13.48 -13.30 -15.30
C LYS A 32 14.23 -12.99 -16.58
N LYS A 33 15.00 -11.90 -16.60
CA LYS A 33 15.88 -11.56 -17.73
C LYS A 33 17.04 -12.55 -17.87
N ILE A 34 17.63 -12.99 -16.75
CA ILE A 34 18.73 -13.96 -16.73
C ILE A 34 18.22 -15.38 -17.07
N GLU A 35 17.11 -15.82 -16.49
CA GLU A 35 16.45 -17.09 -16.84
C GLU A 35 16.09 -17.14 -18.34
N GLY A 36 15.57 -16.02 -18.87
CA GLY A 36 15.27 -15.87 -20.29
C GLY A 36 16.51 -16.02 -21.18
N ALA A 37 17.62 -15.39 -20.81
CA ALA A 37 18.88 -15.48 -21.57
C ALA A 37 19.43 -16.92 -21.61
N ASN A 38 19.36 -17.66 -20.50
CA ASN A 38 19.85 -19.05 -20.43
C ASN A 38 18.99 -20.04 -21.25
N LEU A 39 17.68 -19.79 -21.40
CA LEU A 39 16.80 -20.61 -22.25
C LEU A 39 17.03 -20.37 -23.75
N ILE A 40 17.50 -19.18 -24.11
CA ILE A 40 17.73 -18.75 -25.49
C ILE A 40 18.97 -19.45 -26.09
N GLU A 41 20.05 -19.66 -25.31
CA GLU A 41 21.32 -20.24 -25.77
C GLU A 41 21.21 -21.64 -26.44
N ASN A 42 20.16 -22.42 -26.16
CA ASN A 42 20.03 -23.81 -26.61
C ASN A 42 18.92 -24.04 -27.66
N THR A 43 18.43 -22.99 -28.33
CA THR A 43 17.22 -23.10 -29.18
C THR A 43 17.39 -22.49 -30.58
N SER A 44 16.46 -22.79 -31.50
CA SER A 44 16.50 -22.26 -32.87
C SER A 44 16.38 -20.72 -32.90
N PHE A 45 16.99 -20.08 -33.90
CA PHE A 45 17.01 -18.61 -34.03
C PHE A 45 15.61 -17.95 -34.03
N ALA A 46 14.60 -18.60 -34.62
CA ALA A 46 13.22 -18.11 -34.59
C ALA A 46 12.63 -18.14 -33.17
N TYR A 47 12.94 -19.19 -32.39
CA TYR A 47 12.50 -19.32 -31.00
C TYR A 47 13.22 -18.32 -30.09
N MET A 48 14.52 -18.09 -30.31
CA MET A 48 15.31 -17.09 -29.59
C MET A 48 14.69 -15.69 -29.68
N LYS A 49 14.34 -15.25 -30.89
CA LYS A 49 13.76 -13.92 -31.12
C LYS A 49 12.37 -13.76 -30.50
N ALA A 50 11.55 -14.81 -30.53
CA ALA A 50 10.24 -14.83 -29.87
C ALA A 50 10.39 -14.75 -28.34
N MET A 51 11.31 -15.52 -27.77
CA MET A 51 11.60 -15.52 -26.33
C MET A 51 12.14 -14.18 -25.83
N GLU A 52 13.05 -13.55 -26.56
CA GLU A 52 13.61 -12.25 -26.21
C GLU A 52 12.51 -11.16 -26.14
N SER A 53 11.58 -11.16 -27.09
CA SER A 53 10.45 -10.22 -27.11
C SER A 53 9.50 -10.42 -25.92
N VAL A 54 9.19 -11.67 -25.57
CA VAL A 54 8.32 -12.01 -24.44
C VAL A 54 8.98 -11.63 -23.11
N VAL A 55 10.25 -12.00 -22.92
CA VAL A 55 11.02 -11.66 -21.71
C VAL A 55 11.15 -10.14 -21.54
N GLY A 56 11.41 -9.41 -22.63
CA GLY A 56 11.44 -7.95 -22.62
C GLY A 56 10.11 -7.33 -22.22
N SER A 57 8.99 -7.85 -22.75
CA SER A 57 7.65 -7.37 -22.41
C SER A 57 7.28 -7.63 -20.95
N ILE A 58 7.61 -8.82 -20.44
CA ILE A 58 7.42 -9.19 -19.03
C ILE A 58 8.25 -8.28 -18.12
N TYR A 59 9.50 -8.00 -18.48
CA TYR A 59 10.35 -7.09 -17.73
C TYR A 59 9.77 -5.68 -17.64
N ILE A 60 9.28 -5.12 -18.76
CA ILE A 60 8.63 -3.81 -18.78
C ILE A 60 7.37 -3.82 -17.90
N PHE A 61 6.56 -4.87 -17.98
CA PHE A 61 5.37 -5.02 -17.14
C PHE A 61 5.72 -5.03 -15.65
N ILE A 62 6.71 -5.84 -15.24
CA ILE A 62 7.22 -5.88 -13.85
C ILE A 62 7.75 -4.50 -13.45
N GLY A 63 8.45 -3.80 -14.35
CA GLY A 63 8.97 -2.46 -14.14
C GLY A 63 7.87 -1.43 -13.82
N ILE A 64 6.81 -1.43 -14.63
CA ILE A 64 5.65 -0.53 -14.44
C ILE A 64 4.93 -0.87 -13.15
N PHE A 65 4.68 -2.16 -12.90
CA PHE A 65 3.99 -2.62 -11.71
C PHE A 65 4.74 -2.22 -10.43
N GLY A 66 6.06 -2.49 -10.36
CA GLY A 66 6.89 -2.07 -9.23
C GLY A 66 6.95 -0.55 -9.06
N SER A 67 6.94 0.21 -10.17
CA SER A 67 6.90 1.68 -10.12
C SER A 67 5.58 2.21 -9.54
N ILE A 68 4.45 1.55 -9.85
CA ILE A 68 3.15 1.87 -9.25
C ILE A 68 3.16 1.60 -7.74
N LEU A 69 3.75 0.49 -7.29
CA LEU A 69 3.90 0.19 -5.86
C LEU A 69 4.71 1.26 -5.14
N ILE A 70 5.85 1.68 -5.71
CA ILE A 70 6.66 2.77 -5.16
C ILE A 70 5.84 4.07 -5.08
N GLY A 71 5.11 4.41 -6.14
CA GLY A 71 4.23 5.58 -6.17
C GLY A 71 3.15 5.55 -5.08
N LEU A 72 2.50 4.40 -4.89
CA LEU A 72 1.50 4.20 -3.81
C LEU A 72 2.13 4.32 -2.42
N GLY A 73 3.32 3.74 -2.22
CA GLY A 73 4.05 3.85 -0.97
C GLY A 73 4.36 5.32 -0.62
N LEU A 74 4.90 6.09 -1.59
CA LEU A 74 5.14 7.52 -1.43
C LEU A 74 3.85 8.31 -1.14
N PHE A 75 2.77 8.02 -1.86
CA PHE A 75 1.47 8.64 -1.61
C PHE A 75 0.98 8.39 -0.19
N ASN A 76 1.14 7.16 0.32
CA ASN A 76 0.75 6.81 1.68
C ASN A 76 1.63 7.49 2.75
N LEU A 77 2.93 7.71 2.49
CA LEU A 77 3.78 8.53 3.36
C LEU A 77 3.29 9.98 3.45
N VAL A 78 2.92 10.57 2.31
CA VAL A 78 2.34 11.93 2.27
C VAL A 78 1.00 11.94 3.00
N CYS A 79 0.16 10.93 2.80
CA CYS A 79 -1.11 10.78 3.49
C CYS A 79 -0.93 10.77 5.02
N ALA A 80 0.01 9.98 5.52
CA ALA A 80 0.30 9.86 6.93
C ALA A 80 0.75 11.18 7.56
N LYS A 81 1.60 11.95 6.86
CA LYS A 81 2.12 13.23 7.38
C LYS A 81 1.11 14.37 7.27
N LYS A 82 0.39 14.48 6.15
CA LYS A 82 -0.42 15.67 5.85
C LYS A 82 -1.87 15.55 6.34
N TYR A 83 -2.44 14.35 6.29
CA TYR A 83 -3.89 14.16 6.51
C TYR A 83 -4.22 13.51 7.86
N ILE A 84 -3.32 12.74 8.47
CA ILE A 84 -3.55 12.16 9.82
C ILE A 84 -3.18 13.16 10.90
N LYS A 85 -4.12 14.07 11.21
CA LYS A 85 -4.02 15.05 12.31
C LYS A 85 -4.68 14.53 13.58
N ASP A 86 -4.13 14.91 14.73
CA ASP A 86 -4.72 14.61 16.03
C ASP A 86 -6.08 15.29 16.20
N ASP A 87 -6.95 14.68 17.01
CA ASP A 87 -8.28 15.20 17.39
C ASP A 87 -9.29 15.47 16.25
N GLN A 88 -8.97 15.04 15.04
CA GLN A 88 -9.84 15.15 13.87
C GLN A 88 -10.39 13.79 13.44
N VAL A 89 -11.58 13.79 12.84
CA VAL A 89 -12.26 12.59 12.32
C VAL A 89 -11.86 12.36 10.86
N HIS A 90 -11.13 11.28 10.60
CA HIS A 90 -10.56 11.00 9.27
C HIS A 90 -11.18 9.76 8.60
N VAL A 91 -12.49 9.78 8.33
CA VAL A 91 -13.18 8.61 7.74
C VAL A 91 -12.69 8.32 6.32
N LYS A 92 -12.46 9.35 5.49
CA LYS A 92 -11.98 9.18 4.11
C LYS A 92 -10.60 8.50 4.05
N VAL A 93 -9.68 8.91 4.92
CA VAL A 93 -8.34 8.29 5.00
C VAL A 93 -8.46 6.84 5.50
N ALA A 94 -9.38 6.55 6.41
CA ALA A 94 -9.56 5.19 6.90
C ALA A 94 -10.09 4.25 5.80
N ILE A 95 -11.08 4.71 5.03
CA ILE A 95 -11.59 3.97 3.88
C ILE A 95 -10.50 3.78 2.84
N TRP A 96 -9.71 4.81 2.54
CA TRP A 96 -8.55 4.70 1.64
C TRP A 96 -7.57 3.61 2.09
N LEU A 97 -7.20 3.57 3.37
CA LEU A 97 -6.31 2.54 3.91
C LEU A 97 -6.93 1.14 3.79
N LEU A 98 -8.24 0.98 4.02
CA LEU A 98 -8.90 -0.32 3.82
C LEU A 98 -8.88 -0.73 2.35
N VAL A 99 -9.09 0.20 1.41
CA VAL A 99 -8.97 -0.07 -0.03
C VAL A 99 -7.54 -0.50 -0.39
N CYS A 100 -6.52 0.19 0.15
CA CYS A 100 -5.12 -0.23 0.01
C CYS A 100 -4.89 -1.63 0.58
N GLY A 101 -5.44 -1.96 1.75
CA GLY A 101 -5.34 -3.29 2.34
C GLY A 101 -5.98 -4.39 1.47
N VAL A 102 -7.15 -4.12 0.88
CA VAL A 102 -7.80 -5.06 -0.06
C VAL A 102 -6.98 -5.21 -1.34
N MET A 103 -6.45 -4.12 -1.88
CA MET A 103 -5.58 -4.16 -3.06
C MET A 103 -4.30 -4.96 -2.78
N SER A 104 -3.68 -4.74 -1.62
CA SER A 104 -2.51 -5.51 -1.15
C SER A 104 -2.80 -7.01 -1.05
N TYR A 105 -4.03 -7.41 -0.71
CA TYR A 105 -4.42 -8.81 -0.68
C TYR A 105 -4.44 -9.43 -2.09
N PHE A 106 -4.94 -8.71 -3.10
CA PHE A 106 -4.94 -9.20 -4.48
C PHE A 106 -3.55 -9.41 -5.06
N ILE A 107 -2.58 -8.61 -4.64
CA ILE A 107 -1.17 -8.72 -5.06
C ILE A 107 -0.35 -9.63 -4.13
N MET A 108 -1.01 -10.29 -3.16
CA MET A 108 -0.39 -11.17 -2.16
C MET A 108 0.67 -10.51 -1.25
N ASP A 109 0.62 -9.18 -1.09
CA ASP A 109 1.52 -8.44 -0.18
C ASP A 109 0.95 -8.47 1.25
N ILE A 110 1.19 -9.59 1.94
CA ILE A 110 0.66 -9.87 3.29
C ILE A 110 1.07 -8.79 4.30
N ILE A 111 2.29 -8.26 4.19
CA ILE A 111 2.81 -7.25 5.14
C ILE A 111 2.01 -5.96 4.98
N SER A 112 1.81 -5.48 3.75
CA SER A 112 0.97 -4.31 3.51
C SER A 112 -0.48 -4.54 3.93
N VAL A 113 -1.05 -5.73 3.70
CA VAL A 113 -2.41 -6.06 4.16
C VAL A 113 -2.54 -5.84 5.66
N VAL A 114 -1.64 -6.44 6.45
CA VAL A 114 -1.69 -6.35 7.91
C VAL A 114 -1.58 -4.90 8.37
N LEU A 115 -0.63 -4.14 7.81
CA LEU A 115 -0.38 -2.76 8.21
C LEU A 115 -1.54 -1.82 7.84
N TYR A 116 -2.06 -1.90 6.62
CA TYR A 116 -3.16 -1.04 6.16
C TYR A 116 -4.48 -1.38 6.84
N MET A 117 -4.80 -2.67 7.00
CA MET A 117 -6.03 -3.10 7.69
C MET A 117 -6.01 -2.69 9.16
N SER A 118 -4.89 -2.93 9.86
CA SER A 118 -4.79 -2.54 11.27
C SER A 118 -4.85 -1.02 11.44
N ALA A 119 -4.14 -0.23 10.62
CA ALA A 119 -4.23 1.23 10.65
C ALA A 119 -5.65 1.74 10.36
N GLY A 120 -6.30 1.23 9.31
CA GLY A 120 -7.67 1.61 8.92
C GLY A 120 -8.70 1.30 10.00
N MET A 121 -8.66 0.09 10.57
CA MET A 121 -9.58 -0.35 11.61
C MET A 121 -9.40 0.45 12.91
N ILE A 122 -8.15 0.68 13.36
CA ILE A 122 -7.87 1.51 14.53
C ILE A 122 -8.42 2.92 14.33
N MET A 123 -8.24 3.48 13.13
CA MET A 123 -8.68 4.85 12.84
C MET A 123 -10.21 4.98 12.85
N LEU A 124 -10.94 3.98 12.32
CA LEU A 124 -12.41 3.91 12.39
C LEU A 124 -12.93 3.73 13.82
N ALA A 125 -12.33 2.82 14.60
CA ALA A 125 -12.71 2.59 15.99
C ALA A 125 -12.59 3.87 16.83
N LYS A 126 -11.46 4.57 16.66
CA LYS A 126 -11.18 5.85 17.31
C LYS A 126 -12.14 6.97 16.86
N ASN A 127 -12.51 7.02 15.57
CA ASN A 127 -13.53 7.95 15.08
C ASN A 127 -14.90 7.71 15.75
N LYS A 128 -15.28 6.43 15.92
CA LYS A 128 -16.55 6.06 16.59
C LYS A 128 -16.56 6.52 18.05
N SER A 129 -15.45 6.37 18.77
CA SER A 129 -15.29 6.84 20.14
C SER A 129 -15.39 8.36 20.25
N ILE A 130 -14.71 9.12 19.38
CA ILE A 130 -14.79 10.59 19.36
C ILE A 130 -16.23 11.05 19.09
N LYS A 131 -16.91 10.46 18.09
CA LYS A 131 -18.30 10.80 17.76
C LYS A 131 -19.24 10.57 18.94
N LYS A 132 -19.04 9.48 19.70
CA LYS A 132 -19.85 9.15 20.88
C LYS A 132 -19.59 10.10 22.05
N LEU A 133 -18.34 10.54 22.24
CA LEU A 133 -17.98 11.53 23.26
C LEU A 133 -18.61 12.90 22.96
N VAL A 134 -18.55 13.36 21.70
CA VAL A 134 -19.19 14.62 21.28
C VAL A 134 -20.71 14.58 21.48
N MET A 135 -21.37 13.47 21.12
CA MET A 135 -22.81 13.31 21.35
C MET A 135 -23.19 13.33 22.84
N ARG A 136 -22.42 12.66 23.72
CA ARG A 136 -22.65 12.71 25.18
C ARG A 136 -22.48 14.12 25.75
N GLY A 137 -21.47 14.87 25.28
CA GLY A 137 -21.26 16.25 25.68
C GLY A 137 -22.45 17.15 25.32
N ASN A 138 -22.97 17.04 24.08
CA ASN A 138 -24.15 17.80 23.66
C ASN A 138 -25.42 17.42 24.43
N GLN A 139 -25.59 16.15 24.84
CA GLN A 139 -26.72 15.75 25.68
C GLN A 139 -26.64 16.32 27.12
N GLN A 140 -25.45 16.53 27.68
CA GLN A 140 -25.32 17.18 28.99
C GLN A 140 -25.57 18.69 28.94
N ILE A 141 -25.26 19.35 27.81
CA ILE A 141 -25.50 20.79 27.63
C ILE A 141 -26.97 21.07 27.26
N GLY A 142 -27.61 20.19 26.49
CA GLY A 142 -29.03 20.31 26.14
C GLY A 142 -30.02 19.74 27.16
N GLY A 143 -29.55 19.22 28.30
CA GLY A 143 -30.36 18.70 29.40
C GLY A 143 -30.62 19.71 30.53
N ILE A 144 -30.21 20.97 30.36
CA ILE A 144 -30.54 22.08 31.25
C ILE A 144 -31.63 22.92 30.56
N SER A 145 -32.85 22.39 30.55
CA SER A 145 -34.08 23.12 30.20
C SER A 145 -35.26 22.45 30.87
#